data_AF-T1B9C7-F1
#
_entry.id   AF-T1B9C7-F1
#
_cell.length_a   1.000
_cell.length_b   1.000
_cell.length_c   1.000
_cell.angle_alpha   90.00
_cell.angle_beta   90.00
_cell.angle_gamma   90.00
#
_symmetry.space_group_name_H-M   'P 1'
#
loop_
_entity.id
_entity.type
_entity.pdbx_description
1 polymer ?
#
loop_
_entity_poly.entity_id
_entity_poly.type
_entity_poly.pdbx_seq_one_letter_code
_entity_poly.pdbx_strand_id
1 'polypeptide(L)'
;MRRQAGWTLIELILVMTVIGVIGALAAPALGHAIARQRVLGAGNEFIGALHYARTAAVSTGARVIVCPSSGGMRCAPDTRWDGGWLIAVDRDR
;
A
#
# COMPACT_ATOMS: atom_id res chain seq x y z
N MET A 1 18.06 -12.05 56.79
CA MET A 1 17.05 -11.03 56.42
C MET A 1 17.16 -10.77 54.92
N ARG A 2 16.21 -11.22 54.11
CA ARG A 2 16.21 -10.95 52.66
C ARG A 2 15.68 -9.53 52.46
N ARG A 3 16.54 -8.60 52.03
CA ARG A 3 16.10 -7.28 51.55
C ARG A 3 15.30 -7.52 50.27
N GLN A 4 14.04 -7.10 50.27
CA GLN A 4 13.29 -6.98 49.02
C GLN A 4 13.98 -5.88 48.20
N ALA A 5 14.65 -6.26 47.12
CA ALA A 5 15.14 -5.33 46.11
C ALA A 5 13.96 -5.02 45.17
N GLY A 6 13.00 -4.24 45.67
CA GLY A 6 11.88 -3.75 44.87
C GLY A 6 12.28 -2.46 44.15
N TRP A 7 11.94 -2.38 42.87
CA TRP A 7 12.03 -1.15 42.07
C TRP A 7 11.13 -0.09 42.71
N THR A 8 11.63 1.12 42.83
CA THR A 8 10.88 2.19 43.52
C THR A 8 9.67 2.62 42.68
N LEU A 9 8.60 3.14 43.31
CA LEU A 9 7.42 3.64 42.59
C LEU A 9 7.81 4.68 41.51
N ILE A 10 8.78 5.54 41.84
CA ILE A 10 9.29 6.58 40.93
C ILE A 10 10.00 5.98 39.70
N GLU A 11 10.71 4.87 39.87
CA GLU A 11 11.39 4.16 38.79
C GLU A 11 10.39 3.58 37.79
N LEU A 12 9.29 3.01 38.29
CA LEU A 12 8.23 2.48 37.43
C LEU A 12 7.49 3.60 36.67
N ILE A 13 7.25 4.75 37.31
CA ILE A 13 6.68 5.94 36.66
C ILE A 13 7.62 6.46 35.56
N LEU A 14 8.92 6.51 35.83
CA LEU A 14 9.92 6.95 34.86
C LEU A 14 9.93 6.02 33.63
N VAL A 15 9.96 4.70 33.85
CA VAL A 15 9.92 3.71 32.77
C VAL A 15 8.66 3.86 31.91
N MET A 16 7.49 3.99 32.54
CA MET A 16 6.22 4.20 31.82
C MET A 16 6.23 5.50 31.02
N THR A 17 6.81 6.56 31.57
CA THR A 17 6.93 7.86 30.90
C THR A 17 7.83 7.76 29.66
N VAL A 18 8.98 7.10 29.80
CA VAL A 18 9.90 6.87 28.67
C VAL A 18 9.24 6.02 27.58
N ILE A 19 8.55 4.93 27.96
CA ILE A 19 7.79 4.11 27.02
C ILE A 19 6.71 4.94 26.31
N GLY A 20 5.98 5.78 27.05
CA GLY A 20 4.96 6.65 26.50
C GLY A 20 5.51 7.65 25.48
N VAL A 21 6.64 8.30 25.79
CA VAL A 21 7.32 9.23 24.88
C VAL A 21 7.79 8.52 23.61
N ILE A 22 8.43 7.36 23.75
CA ILE A 22 8.88 6.57 22.59
C ILE A 22 7.68 6.15 21.74
N GLY A 23 6.61 5.66 22.36
CA GLY A 23 5.40 5.24 21.67
C GLY A 23 4.74 6.38 20.88
N ALA A 24 4.69 7.58 21.46
CA ALA A 24 4.15 8.76 20.80
C ALA A 24 4.93 9.16 19.53
N LEU A 25 6.25 8.95 19.52
CA LEU A 25 7.11 9.22 18.36
C LEU A 25 7.08 8.09 17.33
N ALA A 26 6.99 6.83 17.77
CA ALA A 26 7.03 5.66 16.89
C ALA A 26 5.70 5.44 16.13
N ALA A 27 4.56 5.73 16.76
CA ALA A 27 3.24 5.52 16.16
C ALA A 27 3.03 6.22 14.80
N PRO A 28 3.31 7.53 14.62
CA PRO A 28 3.15 8.18 13.31
C PRO A 28 4.11 7.63 12.25
N ALA A 29 5.34 7.25 12.65
CA ALA A 29 6.32 6.68 11.72
C ALA A 29 5.84 5.36 11.10
N LEU A 30 5.20 4.50 11.90
CA LEU A 30 4.55 3.28 11.41
C LEU A 30 3.42 3.59 10.42
N GLY A 31 2.59 4.59 10.72
CA GLY A 31 1.53 5.05 9.83
C GLY A 31 2.07 5.50 8.46
N HIS A 32 3.13 6.30 8.45
CA HIS A 32 3.79 6.74 7.22
C HIS A 32 4.44 5.59 6.44
N ALA A 33 5.07 4.65 7.13
CA ALA A 33 5.67 3.47 6.50
C ALA A 33 4.62 2.61 5.80
N ILE A 34 3.48 2.35 6.45
CA ILE A 34 2.36 1.60 5.87
C ILE A 34 1.77 2.34 4.67
N ALA A 35 1.52 3.64 4.78
CA ALA A 35 1.00 4.43 3.66
C ALA A 35 1.93 4.38 2.44
N ARG A 36 3.24 4.49 2.65
CA ARG A 36 4.25 4.37 1.59
C ARG A 36 4.22 2.99 0.95
N GLN A 37 4.14 1.91 1.75
CA GLN A 37 4.06 0.54 1.21
C GLN A 37 2.79 0.32 0.39
N ARG A 38 1.65 0.91 0.76
CA ARG A 38 0.41 0.84 -0.04
C ARG A 38 0.59 1.46 -1.42
N VAL A 39 1.22 2.64 -1.49
CA VAL A 39 1.49 3.32 -2.78
C VAL A 39 2.46 2.51 -3.65
N LEU A 40 3.53 1.98 -3.05
CA LEU A 40 4.48 1.13 -3.77
C LEU A 40 3.84 -0.17 -4.27
N GLY A 41 2.99 -0.80 -3.43
CA GLY A 41 2.24 -1.99 -3.80
C GLY A 41 1.32 -1.75 -4.99
N ALA A 42 0.51 -0.69 -4.95
CA ALA A 42 -0.36 -0.31 -6.06
C ALA A 42 0.42 -0.01 -7.36
N GLY A 43 1.57 0.67 -7.24
CA GLY A 43 2.45 0.94 -8.39
C GLY A 43 3.03 -0.34 -9.01
N ASN A 44 3.48 -1.29 -8.18
CA ASN A 44 4.01 -2.56 -8.65
C ASN A 44 2.94 -3.43 -9.32
N GLU A 45 1.72 -3.44 -8.75
CA GLU A 45 0.58 -4.14 -9.35
C GLU A 45 0.23 -3.55 -10.72
N PHE A 46 0.24 -2.22 -10.84
CA PHE A 46 -0.01 -1.53 -12.10
C PHE A 46 1.08 -1.82 -13.15
N ILE A 47 2.36 -1.81 -12.74
CA ILE A 47 3.46 -2.21 -13.63
C ILE A 47 3.28 -3.67 -14.10
N GLY A 48 2.89 -4.57 -13.21
CA GLY A 48 2.56 -5.96 -13.54
C GLY A 48 1.44 -6.06 -14.58
N ALA A 49 0.39 -5.26 -14.43
CA ALA A 49 -0.71 -5.18 -15.39
C ALA A 49 -0.25 -4.67 -16.78
N LEU A 50 0.62 -3.66 -16.83
CA LEU A 50 1.20 -3.17 -18.09
C LEU A 50 2.09 -4.22 -18.76
N HIS A 51 2.89 -4.95 -17.98
CA HIS A 51 3.68 -6.06 -18.51
C HIS A 51 2.79 -7.15 -19.09
N TYR A 52 1.73 -7.53 -18.37
CA TYR A 52 0.74 -8.48 -18.86
C TYR A 52 0.10 -8.00 -20.16
N ALA A 53 -0.41 -6.77 -20.20
CA ALA A 53 -1.02 -6.19 -21.40
C ALA A 53 -0.07 -6.19 -22.60
N ARG A 54 1.21 -5.86 -22.38
CA ARG A 54 2.25 -5.93 -23.42
C ARG A 54 2.45 -7.36 -23.92
N THR A 55 2.58 -8.34 -23.02
CA THR A 55 2.74 -9.74 -23.43
C THR A 55 1.52 -10.27 -24.16
N ALA A 56 0.31 -9.90 -23.74
CA ALA A 56 -0.94 -10.25 -24.40
C ALA A 56 -1.04 -9.62 -25.79
N ALA A 57 -0.63 -8.36 -25.97
CA ALA A 57 -0.62 -7.72 -27.29
C ALA A 57 0.33 -8.42 -28.26
N VAL A 58 1.53 -8.80 -27.79
CA VAL A 58 2.51 -9.52 -28.61
C VAL A 58 2.03 -10.94 -28.93
N SER A 59 1.45 -11.66 -27.97
CA SER A 59 1.02 -13.05 -28.19
C SER A 59 -0.22 -13.18 -29.06
N THR A 60 -1.14 -12.21 -28.98
CA THR A 60 -2.38 -12.20 -29.78
C THR A 60 -2.22 -11.48 -31.12
N GLY A 61 -1.19 -10.65 -31.28
CA GLY A 61 -1.04 -9.77 -32.44
C GLY A 61 -2.11 -8.68 -32.52
N ALA A 62 -2.88 -8.47 -31.45
CA ALA A 62 -3.94 -7.49 -31.36
C ALA A 62 -3.55 -6.32 -30.46
N ARG A 63 -4.18 -5.17 -30.66
CA ARG A 63 -3.99 -4.00 -29.80
C ARG A 63 -4.63 -4.28 -28.44
N VAL A 64 -3.89 -4.07 -27.35
CA VAL A 64 -4.38 -4.20 -25.98
C VAL A 64 -4.31 -2.83 -25.32
N ILE A 65 -5.40 -2.44 -24.65
CA ILE A 65 -5.55 -1.14 -23.99
C ILE A 65 -5.71 -1.38 -22.49
N VAL A 66 -5.07 -0.51 -21.70
CA VAL A 66 -5.26 -0.43 -20.25
C VAL A 66 -5.91 0.92 -19.94
N CYS A 67 -7.00 0.91 -19.19
CA CYS A 67 -7.76 2.11 -18.84
C CYS A 67 -8.22 2.07 -17.38
N PRO A 68 -8.46 3.22 -16.73
CA PRO A 68 -8.99 3.24 -15.37
C PRO A 68 -10.39 2.63 -15.35
N SER A 69 -10.74 1.90 -14.29
CA SER A 69 -12.09 1.36 -14.08
C SER A 69 -12.33 1.16 -12.59
N SER A 70 -13.48 1.61 -12.10
CA SER A 70 -13.90 1.48 -10.70
C SER A 70 -14.72 0.20 -10.43
N GLY A 71 -14.44 -0.88 -11.16
CA GLY A 71 -15.11 -2.19 -10.99
C GLY A 71 -16.16 -2.54 -12.04
N GLY A 72 -16.21 -1.80 -13.15
CA GLY A 72 -17.07 -2.10 -14.30
C GLY A 72 -16.32 -2.76 -15.46
N MET A 73 -17.06 -3.32 -16.41
CA MET A 73 -16.51 -3.84 -17.69
C MET A 73 -16.22 -2.73 -18.72
N ARG A 74 -16.20 -1.46 -18.29
CA ARG A 74 -15.99 -0.30 -19.15
C ARG A 74 -14.89 0.57 -18.57
N CYS A 75 -14.14 1.22 -19.45
CA CYS A 75 -13.22 2.28 -19.06
C CYS A 75 -14.01 3.41 -18.39
N ALA A 76 -13.49 3.91 -17.28
CA ALA A 76 -14.03 5.07 -16.62
C ALA A 76 -13.89 6.30 -17.55
N PRO A 77 -14.87 7.22 -17.54
CA PRO A 77 -14.81 8.44 -18.34
C PRO A 77 -13.81 9.47 -17.79
N ASP A 78 -13.31 9.26 -16.57
CA ASP A 78 -12.33 10.11 -15.91
C ASP A 78 -10.93 9.47 -15.92
N THR A 79 -9.94 10.23 -15.44
CA THR A 79 -8.54 9.80 -15.37
C THR A 79 -8.16 9.33 -13.96
N ARG A 80 -9.11 8.76 -13.21
CA ARG A 80 -8.89 8.30 -11.83
C ARG A 80 -8.41 6.86 -11.80
N TRP A 81 -7.16 6.67 -11.40
CA TRP A 81 -6.51 5.35 -11.34
C TRP A 81 -6.49 4.73 -9.94
N ASP A 82 -7.00 5.43 -8.94
CA ASP A 82 -7.06 4.97 -7.55
C ASP A 82 -8.13 3.89 -7.32
N GLY A 83 -9.10 3.75 -8.23
CA GLY A 83 -10.18 2.76 -8.18
C GLY A 83 -9.88 1.44 -8.88
N GLY A 84 -8.70 1.29 -9.48
CA GLY A 84 -8.31 0.12 -10.29
C GLY A 84 -8.32 0.39 -11.79
N TRP A 85 -8.09 -0.67 -12.57
CA TRP A 85 -7.97 -0.60 -14.03
C TRP A 85 -8.52 -1.86 -14.69
N LEU A 86 -8.80 -1.74 -15.97
CA LEU A 86 -9.24 -2.82 -16.83
C LEU A 86 -8.26 -2.97 -18.01
N ILE A 87 -8.03 -4.22 -18.40
CA ILE A 87 -7.19 -4.60 -19.54
C ILE A 87 -8.12 -5.24 -20.58
N ALA A 88 -8.20 -4.65 -21.77
CA ALA A 88 -9.06 -5.13 -22.85
C ALA A 88 -8.29 -5.23 -24.17
N VAL A 89 -8.63 -6.22 -24.98
CA VAL A 89 -8.20 -6.28 -26.38
C VAL A 89 -9.10 -5.36 -27.18
N ASP A 90 -8.50 -4.40 -27.86
CA ASP A 90 -9.18 -3.53 -28.80
C ASP A 90 -9.52 -4.35 -30.06
N ARG A 91 -10.82 -4.62 -30.24
CA ARG A 91 -11.35 -5.38 -31.37
C ARG A 91 -11.92 -4.49 -32.47
N ASP A 92 -11.85 -3.17 -32.32
CA ASP A 92 -12.36 -2.25 -33.33
C ASP A 92 -11.31 -2.12 -34.45
N ARG A 93 -11.48 -2.90 -35.52
CA ARG A 93 -10.78 -2.78 -36.80
C ARG A 93 -11.78 -2.52 -37.92
#